data_AF-A0A2V9ZM05-F1
#
_entry.id   AF-A0A2V9ZM05-F1
#
_cell.length_a   1.000
_cell.length_b   1.000
_cell.length_c   1.000
_cell.angle_alpha   90.00
_cell.angle_beta   90.00
_cell.angle_gamma   90.00
#
_symmetry.space_group_name_H-M   'P 1'
#
loop_
_entity.id
_entity.type
_entity.pdbx_description
1 polymer ?
#
loop_
_entity_poly.entity_id
_entity_poly.type
_entity_poly.pdbx_seq_one_letter_code
_entity_poly.pdbx_strand_id
1 'polypeptide(L)' 'MSLACNYNSRPRPAEVLVDGKSVKLIRRRESTSDMLRLES' A
#
# COMPACT_ATOMS: atom_id res chain seq x y z
N MET A 1 -3.45 7.53 -3.71
CA MET A 1 -2.19 7.58 -2.93
C MET A 1 -1.59 8.95 -2.57
N SER A 2 -1.90 10.07 -3.24
CA SER A 2 -1.02 11.25 -3.26
C SER A 2 -0.61 11.84 -1.89
N LEU A 3 -1.39 11.61 -0.83
CA LEU A 3 -1.10 12.09 0.54
C LEU A 3 -1.04 10.97 1.58
N ALA A 4 -1.08 9.70 1.18
CA ALA A 4 -1.06 8.59 2.11
C ALA A 4 0.34 8.41 2.73
N CYS A 5 0.37 8.32 4.06
CA CYS A 5 1.59 8.27 4.87
C CYS A 5 1.58 7.08 5.84
N ASN A 6 2.75 6.75 6.38
CA ASN A 6 2.95 5.66 7.33
C ASN A 6 2.77 6.08 8.79
N TYR A 7 2.03 7.15 9.03
CA TYR A 7 1.81 7.70 10.37
C TYR A 7 1.21 6.66 11.31
N ASN A 8 1.60 6.71 12.59
CA ASN A 8 1.28 5.70 13.61
C ASN A 8 1.72 4.28 13.22
N SER A 9 2.83 4.16 12.50
CA SER A 9 3.38 2.88 12.06
C SER A 9 2.38 2.02 11.29
N ARG A 10 1.50 2.66 10.51
CA ARG A 10 0.49 1.96 9.72
C ARG A 10 0.98 1.72 8.29
N PRO A 11 0.95 0.48 7.78
CA PRO A 11 1.32 0.20 6.40
C PRO A 11 0.27 0.77 5.46
N ARG A 12 0.74 1.32 4.33
CA ARG A 12 -0.15 1.80 3.28
C ARG A 12 -1.02 0.66 2.73
N PRO A 13 -2.32 0.92 2.47
CA PRO A 13 -3.25 -0.11 2.04
C PRO A 13 -2.95 -0.61 0.62
N ALA A 14 -3.56 -1.74 0.27
CA ALA A 14 -3.64 -2.17 -1.12
C ALA A 14 -4.61 -1.27 -1.91
N GLU A 15 -4.29 -1.01 -3.17
CA GLU A 15 -5.22 -0.37 -4.11
C GLU A 15 -5.55 -1.36 -5.22
N VAL A 16 -6.83 -1.44 -5.59
CA VAL A 16 -7.34 -2.33 -6.62
C VAL A 16 -8.00 -1.53 -7.74
N LEU A 17 -7.84 -2.00 -8.96
CA LEU A 17 -8.59 -1.55 -10.12
C LEU A 17 -9.75 -2.52 -10.35
N VAL A 18 -10.94 -1.98 -10.48
CA VAL A 18 -12.12 -2.73 -10.90
C VAL A 18 -12.39 -2.37 -12.36
N ASP A 19 -12.46 -3.38 -13.22
CA ASP A 19 -12.81 -3.24 -14.63
C ASP A 19 -13.93 -4.21 -14.98
N GLY A 20 -15.15 -3.68 -15.12
CA GLY A 20 -16.37 -4.47 -15.27
C GLY A 20 -16.56 -5.47 -14.13
N LYS A 21 -16.41 -6.76 -14.44
CA LYS A 21 -16.49 -7.88 -13.47
C LYS A 21 -15.14 -8.39 -12.98
N SER A 22 -14.04 -7.77 -13.43
CA SER A 22 -12.68 -8.16 -13.07
C SER A 22 -12.11 -7.21 -12.02
N VAL A 23 -11.23 -7.75 -11.16
CA VAL A 23 -10.51 -6.98 -10.14
C VAL A 23 -9.02 -7.29 -10.26
N LYS A 24 -8.20 -6.25 -10.32
CA LYS A 24 -6.75 -6.36 -10.37
C LYS A 24 -6.13 -5.57 -9.23
N LEU A 25 -5.21 -6.19 -8.50
CA LEU A 25 -4.37 -5.48 -7.54
C LEU A 25 -3.38 -4.60 -8.31
N ILE A 26 -3.53 -3.28 -8.19
CA ILE A 26 -2.65 -2.30 -8.87
C ILE A 26 -1.54 -1.79 -7.96
N ARG A 27 -1.76 -1.85 -6.64
CA ARG A 27 -0.74 -1.53 -5.64
C ARG A 27 -0.86 -2.50 -4.47
N ARG A 28 0.23 -3.21 -4.15
CA ARG A 28 0.27 -4.12 -3.00
C ARG A 28 0.28 -3.32 -1.70
N ARG A 29 -0.39 -3.86 -0.67
CA ARG A 29 -0.28 -3.38 0.71
C ARG A 29 1.18 -3.45 1.15
N GLU A 30 1.66 -2.40 1.82
CA GLU A 30 3.00 -2.43 2.43
C GLU A 30 3.06 -3.45 3.57
N SER A 31 4.22 -4.07 3.71
CA SER A 31 4.58 -4.89 4.86
C SER A 31 5.34 -4.08 5.90
N THR A 32 5.55 -4.64 7.10
CA THR A 32 6.37 -4.02 8.14
C THR A 32 7.83 -3.85 7.71
N SER A 33 8.38 -4.80 6.95
CA SER A 33 9.74 -4.68 6.40
C SER A 33 9.83 -3.59 5.32
N ASP A 34 8.77 -3.36 4.54
CA ASP A 34 8.73 -2.23 3.60
C ASP A 34 8.80 -0.88 4.33
N MET A 35 8.15 -0.78 5.50
CA MET A 35 8.16 0.43 6.32
C MET A 35 9.52 0.71 6.94
N LEU A 36 10.22 -0.33 7.37
CA LEU A 36 11.51 -0.24 8.05
C LEU A 36 12.70 -0.20 7.09
N ARG A 37 12.47 -0.37 5.78
CA ARG A 37 13.53 -0.45 4.76
C ARG A 37 14.50 0.73 4.76
N LEU A 38 14.06 1.89 5.23
CA LEU A 38 14.83 3.14 5.22
C LEU A 38 15.54 3.42 6.54
N GLU A 39 15.32 2.61 7.58
CA GLU A 39 15.99 2.74 8.86
C GLU A 39 17.37 2.03 8.78
N SER A 40 18.41 2.63 9.38
CA SER A 40 19.79 2.12 9.39
C SER A 40 20.30 1.91 10.82
#